data_AF-A0A7K3WW67-F1
#
_entry.id   AF-A0A7K3WW67-F1
#
_cell.length_a   1.000
_cell.length_b   1.000
_cell.length_c   1.000
_cell.angle_alpha   90.00
_cell.angle_beta   90.00
_cell.angle_gamma   90.00
#
_symmetry.space_group_name_H-M   'P 1'
#
loop_
_entity.id
_entity.type
_entity.pdbx_description
1 polymer ?
#
loop_
_entity_poly.entity_id
_entity_poly.type
_entity_poly.pdbx_seq_one_letter_code
_entity_poly.pdbx_strand_id
1 'polypeptide(L)'
;MTRQEINKLLDCGEFPERTEQRELIETHISWVILCDAFVYKIKKPMKYSFLNFTTPELRKYYCEREIKLNKRLTDNVYLEVLPIREDGKKINLGGDTGNEIDYAVKMIKLDGEKQMDRLLAANKVKPADIENLADKIASFHKSTTVIREKDALAIQDEFNDLKSERDYASVQSGKEYVEMIDRAIAFSDKFIKLHSDLVAARLKNGFYRDCHGDLHSRNIFLLPEPVPFDCIEFNDDFRQIDVLNEIAFLCMDLDAAGRDDFSELFLESYNRHFTAMSTPDERMLFVYYKAYRANIRAKVSSLRARSAATDSEKLTALSSAEKYLSLMNGYIEELEMN
;
A
#
# COMPACT_ATOMS: atom_id res chain seq x y z
N MET A 1 -16.41 10.72 -10.82
CA MET A 1 -15.90 12.05 -11.15
C MET A 1 -14.80 11.98 -12.21
N THR A 2 -15.00 12.62 -13.35
CA THR A 2 -14.00 12.92 -14.39
C THR A 2 -13.10 14.08 -13.97
N ARG A 3 -11.95 14.25 -14.65
CA ARG A 3 -11.05 15.40 -14.39
C ARG A 3 -11.76 16.74 -14.57
N GLN A 4 -12.66 16.86 -15.56
CA GLN A 4 -13.42 18.09 -15.80
C GLN A 4 -14.37 18.41 -14.63
N GLU A 5 -15.05 17.41 -14.09
CA GLU A 5 -15.94 17.59 -12.93
C GLU A 5 -15.14 17.93 -11.66
N ILE A 6 -13.96 17.34 -11.46
CA ILE A 6 -13.07 17.69 -10.36
C ILE A 6 -12.60 19.14 -10.48
N ASN A 7 -12.19 19.59 -11.66
CA ASN A 7 -11.80 21.00 -11.86
C ASN A 7 -12.97 21.94 -11.55
N LYS A 8 -14.20 21.62 -11.97
CA LYS A 8 -15.40 22.42 -11.61
C LYS A 8 -15.60 22.48 -10.09
N LEU A 9 -15.49 21.35 -9.39
CA LEU A 9 -15.58 21.30 -7.93
C LEU A 9 -14.52 22.20 -7.27
N LEU A 10 -13.28 22.19 -7.77
CA LEU A 10 -12.19 23.00 -7.24
C LEU A 10 -12.39 24.51 -7.50
N ASP A 11 -12.84 24.88 -8.70
CA ASP A 11 -12.93 26.27 -9.15
C ASP A 11 -14.12 27.03 -8.55
N CYS A 12 -15.31 26.40 -8.54
CA CYS A 12 -16.56 27.07 -8.18
C CYS A 12 -17.46 26.25 -7.24
N GLY A 13 -17.00 25.08 -6.81
CA GLY A 13 -17.73 24.22 -5.89
C GLY A 13 -17.64 24.66 -4.43
N GLU A 14 -18.70 24.35 -3.70
CA GLU A 14 -18.80 24.55 -2.25
C GLU A 14 -18.28 23.30 -1.52
N PHE A 15 -17.56 23.52 -0.43
CA PHE A 15 -17.03 22.48 0.46
C PHE A 15 -17.71 22.63 1.83
N PRO A 16 -17.82 21.55 2.63
CA PRO A 16 -18.50 21.60 3.93
C PRO A 16 -17.89 22.65 4.86
N GLU A 17 -16.58 22.81 4.82
CA GLU A 17 -15.86 23.86 5.53
C GLU A 17 -15.29 24.92 4.59
N ARG A 18 -15.17 26.12 5.14
CA ARG A 18 -14.41 27.18 4.50
C ARG A 18 -12.93 26.76 4.42
N THR A 19 -12.39 26.81 3.21
CA THR A 19 -11.00 26.49 2.91
C THR A 19 -10.42 27.56 2.00
N GLU A 20 -9.23 28.04 2.31
CA GLU A 20 -8.49 29.02 1.51
C GLU A 20 -7.61 28.33 0.45
N GLN A 21 -7.16 27.11 0.75
CA GLN A 21 -6.35 26.31 -0.17
C GLN A 21 -7.08 25.04 -0.61
N ARG A 22 -6.87 24.65 -1.88
CA ARG A 22 -7.37 23.41 -2.48
C ARG A 22 -6.29 22.87 -3.41
N GLU A 23 -5.51 21.90 -2.93
CA GLU A 23 -4.50 21.23 -3.74
C GLU A 23 -5.04 19.88 -4.23
N LEU A 24 -4.99 19.64 -5.53
CA LEU A 24 -5.38 18.36 -6.11
C LEU A 24 -4.16 17.47 -6.31
N ILE A 25 -4.16 16.33 -5.61
CA ILE A 25 -3.25 15.21 -5.86
C ILE A 25 -4.02 14.13 -6.62
N GLU A 26 -3.49 13.75 -7.77
CA GLU A 26 -4.02 12.63 -8.55
C GLU A 26 -3.25 11.35 -8.22
N THR A 27 -3.96 10.32 -7.75
CA THR A 27 -3.39 8.97 -7.59
C THR A 27 -3.82 8.09 -8.77
N HIS A 28 -3.38 6.82 -8.82
CA HIS A 28 -3.80 5.92 -9.89
C HIS A 28 -5.32 5.71 -9.93
N ILE A 29 -5.95 5.59 -8.76
CA ILE A 29 -7.38 5.21 -8.62
C ILE A 29 -8.25 6.25 -7.91
N SER A 30 -7.70 7.40 -7.52
CA SER A 30 -8.43 8.44 -6.77
C SER A 30 -7.96 9.85 -7.10
N TRP A 31 -8.83 10.80 -6.81
CA TRP A 31 -8.55 12.22 -6.67
C TRP A 31 -8.47 12.53 -5.19
N VAL A 32 -7.42 13.23 -4.74
CA VAL A 32 -7.24 13.61 -3.34
C VAL A 32 -7.14 15.13 -3.29
N ILE A 33 -8.09 15.78 -2.62
CA ILE A 33 -8.12 17.24 -2.47
C ILE A 33 -7.65 17.57 -1.06
N LEU A 34 -6.48 18.20 -0.94
CA LEU A 34 -5.96 18.71 0.32
C LEU A 34 -6.51 20.12 0.56
N CYS A 35 -7.20 20.30 1.67
CA CYS A 35 -7.69 21.59 2.15
C CYS A 35 -6.83 22.07 3.35
N ASP A 36 -7.29 23.08 4.10
CA ASP A 36 -6.54 23.58 5.25
C ASP A 36 -6.52 22.56 6.41
N ALA A 37 -7.69 22.07 6.82
CA ALA A 37 -7.86 21.14 7.94
C ALA A 37 -8.29 19.72 7.54
N PHE A 38 -8.80 19.54 6.32
CA PHE A 38 -9.38 18.29 5.85
C PHE A 38 -8.77 17.82 4.53
N VAL A 39 -8.94 16.53 4.26
CA VAL A 39 -8.61 15.88 3.00
C VAL A 39 -9.85 15.18 2.48
N TYR A 40 -10.09 15.29 1.17
CA TYR A 40 -11.23 14.67 0.50
C TYR A 40 -10.75 13.73 -0.58
N LYS A 41 -11.01 12.43 -0.41
CA LYS A 41 -10.62 11.39 -1.36
C LYS A 41 -11.83 10.91 -2.16
N ILE A 42 -11.75 11.03 -3.47
CA ILE A 42 -12.81 10.70 -4.43
C ILE A 42 -12.31 9.61 -5.36
N LYS A 43 -13.03 8.49 -5.45
CA LYS A 43 -12.63 7.36 -6.30
C LYS A 43 -12.86 7.66 -7.79
N LYS A 44 -11.94 7.24 -8.65
CA LYS A 44 -12.07 7.41 -10.11
C LYS A 44 -13.05 6.38 -10.71
N PRO A 45 -13.82 6.72 -11.76
CA PRO A 45 -14.74 5.80 -12.41
C PRO A 45 -13.98 4.81 -13.32
N MET A 46 -13.48 3.71 -12.76
CA MET A 46 -12.63 2.75 -13.49
C MET A 46 -12.86 1.30 -13.06
N LYS A 47 -12.39 0.36 -13.88
CA LYS A 47 -12.46 -1.09 -13.64
C LYS A 47 -11.13 -1.75 -13.98
N TYR A 48 -10.59 -2.49 -13.01
CA TYR A 48 -9.47 -3.41 -13.16
C TYR A 48 -9.93 -4.83 -12.81
N SER A 49 -9.04 -5.82 -12.97
CA SER A 49 -9.32 -7.21 -12.57
C SER A 49 -9.59 -7.35 -11.07
N PHE A 50 -8.97 -6.51 -10.25
CA PHE A 50 -9.05 -6.54 -8.78
C PHE A 50 -9.91 -5.42 -8.17
N LEU A 51 -10.50 -4.55 -9.00
CA LEU A 51 -11.19 -3.36 -8.51
C LEU A 51 -12.30 -2.90 -9.47
N ASN A 52 -13.48 -2.53 -8.93
CA ASN A 52 -14.57 -1.98 -9.72
C ASN A 52 -15.19 -0.73 -9.09
N PHE A 53 -14.92 0.44 -9.68
CA PHE A 53 -15.44 1.75 -9.30
C PHE A 53 -16.34 2.36 -10.38
N THR A 54 -16.95 1.57 -11.28
CA THR A 54 -17.63 2.13 -12.46
C THR A 54 -18.87 2.96 -12.15
N THR A 55 -19.62 2.64 -11.09
CA THR A 55 -20.85 3.37 -10.73
C THR A 55 -20.68 4.15 -9.41
N PRO A 56 -21.44 5.24 -9.20
CA PRO A 56 -21.43 5.99 -7.93
C PRO A 56 -21.73 5.11 -6.72
N GLU A 57 -22.64 4.14 -6.83
CA GLU A 57 -23.02 3.23 -5.74
C GLU A 57 -21.86 2.33 -5.33
N LEU A 58 -21.11 1.80 -6.31
CA LEU A 58 -19.89 1.03 -6.04
C LEU A 58 -18.83 1.91 -5.36
N ARG A 59 -18.66 3.15 -5.81
CA ARG A 59 -17.72 4.08 -5.18
C ARG A 59 -18.12 4.43 -3.75
N LYS A 60 -19.42 4.62 -3.48
CA LYS A 60 -19.95 4.79 -2.11
C LYS A 60 -19.59 3.62 -1.22
N TYR A 61 -19.89 2.40 -1.67
CA TYR A 61 -19.59 1.17 -0.94
C TYR A 61 -18.11 1.08 -0.53
N TYR A 62 -17.20 1.40 -1.45
CA TYR A 62 -15.78 1.39 -1.14
C TYR A 62 -15.33 2.59 -0.30
N CYS A 63 -15.96 3.76 -0.38
CA CYS A 63 -15.71 4.86 0.55
C CYS A 63 -16.08 4.44 1.99
N GLU A 64 -17.22 3.78 2.18
CA GLU A 64 -17.67 3.28 3.48
C GLU A 64 -16.72 2.19 4.02
N ARG A 65 -16.26 1.28 3.14
CA ARG A 65 -15.25 0.27 3.48
C ARG A 65 -13.91 0.90 3.88
N GLU A 66 -13.46 1.91 3.15
CA GLU A 66 -12.21 2.61 3.44
C GLU A 66 -12.23 3.19 4.86
N ILE A 67 -13.31 3.87 5.24
CA ILE A 67 -13.48 4.39 6.60
C ILE A 67 -13.47 3.25 7.62
N LYS A 68 -14.25 2.19 7.39
CA LYS A 68 -14.34 1.05 8.30
C LYS A 68 -12.97 0.41 8.54
N LEU A 69 -12.19 0.21 7.48
CA LEU A 69 -10.92 -0.50 7.55
C LEU A 69 -9.81 0.35 8.14
N ASN A 70 -9.76 1.65 7.81
CA ASN A 70 -8.73 2.54 8.35
C ASN A 70 -8.99 2.96 9.81
N LYS A 71 -10.25 2.97 10.28
CA LYS A 71 -10.56 3.19 11.71
C LYS A 71 -9.95 2.13 12.65
N ARG A 72 -9.46 1.00 12.12
CA ARG A 72 -8.77 -0.03 12.92
C ARG A 72 -7.34 0.38 13.32
N LEU A 73 -6.74 1.31 12.59
CA LEU A 73 -5.33 1.73 12.76
C LEU A 73 -5.18 3.24 12.94
N THR A 74 -6.26 4.01 12.73
CA THR A 74 -6.26 5.46 12.83
C THR A 74 -7.29 5.93 13.85
N ASP A 75 -6.88 6.85 14.73
CA ASP A 75 -7.77 7.47 15.71
C ASP A 75 -8.31 8.78 15.12
N ASN A 76 -9.60 8.79 14.79
CA ASN A 76 -10.34 9.96 14.27
C ASN A 76 -9.80 10.58 12.97
N VAL A 77 -8.95 9.90 12.19
CA VAL A 77 -8.46 10.43 10.90
C VAL A 77 -9.53 10.32 9.82
N TYR A 78 -10.22 9.18 9.72
CA TYR A 78 -11.28 8.94 8.74
C TYR A 78 -12.65 9.26 9.36
N LEU A 79 -13.33 10.28 8.86
CA LEU A 79 -14.50 10.86 9.51
C LEU A 79 -15.80 10.26 8.99
N GLU A 80 -16.15 10.57 7.74
CA GLU A 80 -17.45 10.25 7.13
C GLU A 80 -17.36 10.19 5.60
N VAL A 81 -18.39 9.58 4.98
CA VAL A 81 -18.59 9.64 3.53
C VAL A 81 -19.55 10.77 3.23
N LEU A 82 -19.15 11.70 2.36
CA LEU A 82 -19.97 12.81 1.92
C LEU A 82 -20.46 12.58 0.48
N PRO A 83 -21.73 12.95 0.17
CA PRO A 83 -22.18 12.99 -1.20
C PRO A 83 -21.48 14.13 -1.96
N ILE A 84 -21.30 13.94 -3.26
CA ILE A 84 -20.98 15.01 -4.21
C ILE A 84 -22.25 15.26 -5.01
N ARG A 85 -22.72 16.51 -5.00
CA ARG A 85 -23.98 16.90 -5.60
C ARG A 85 -23.78 17.83 -6.78
N GLU A 86 -24.55 17.61 -7.85
CA GLU A 86 -24.68 18.56 -8.95
C GLU A 86 -25.95 19.41 -8.75
N ASP A 87 -25.77 20.71 -8.68
CA ASP A 87 -26.85 21.71 -8.58
C ASP A 87 -26.73 22.70 -9.75
N GLY A 88 -27.46 22.42 -10.83
CA GLY A 88 -27.41 23.18 -12.07
C GLY A 88 -26.03 23.13 -12.74
N LYS A 89 -25.23 24.20 -12.60
CA LYS A 89 -23.86 24.28 -13.14
C LYS A 89 -22.77 24.12 -12.07
N LYS A 90 -23.15 24.02 -10.80
CA LYS A 90 -22.23 23.87 -9.68
C LYS A 90 -22.11 22.41 -9.28
N ILE A 91 -20.93 22.02 -8.83
CA ILE A 91 -20.67 20.74 -8.18
C ILE A 91 -20.23 21.04 -6.76
N ASN A 92 -20.96 20.53 -5.78
CA ASN A 92 -20.73 20.77 -4.36
C ASN A 92 -20.34 19.47 -3.66
N LEU A 93 -19.47 19.59 -2.66
CA LEU A 93 -19.10 18.50 -1.77
C LEU A 93 -19.89 18.63 -0.47
N GLY A 94 -20.72 17.63 -0.16
CA GLY A 94 -21.73 17.69 0.89
C GLY A 94 -22.97 18.49 0.46
N GLY A 95 -23.60 19.15 1.44
CA GLY A 95 -24.81 19.95 1.25
C GLY A 95 -26.10 19.12 1.07
N ASP A 96 -27.23 19.83 1.13
CA ASP A 96 -28.57 19.24 1.13
C ASP A 96 -29.32 19.44 -0.20
N THR A 97 -28.73 20.15 -1.18
CA THR A 97 -29.35 20.49 -2.47
C THR A 97 -28.60 19.88 -3.65
N GLY A 98 -29.34 19.53 -4.71
CA GLY A 98 -28.79 18.93 -5.93
C GLY A 98 -28.79 17.40 -5.96
N ASN A 99 -28.54 16.86 -7.15
CA ASN A 99 -28.55 15.42 -7.40
C ASN A 99 -27.22 14.80 -6.97
N GLU A 100 -27.25 13.66 -6.24
CA GLU A 100 -26.03 12.92 -5.91
C GLU A 100 -25.44 12.31 -7.18
N ILE A 101 -24.18 12.68 -7.48
CA ILE A 101 -23.46 12.19 -8.66
C ILE A 101 -22.24 11.34 -8.29
N ASP A 102 -21.71 11.48 -7.07
CA ASP A 102 -20.58 10.70 -6.56
C ASP A 102 -20.44 10.84 -5.04
N TYR A 103 -19.35 10.31 -4.48
CA TYR A 103 -19.05 10.35 -3.05
C TYR A 103 -17.56 10.63 -2.79
N ALA A 104 -17.27 11.23 -1.62
CA ALA A 104 -15.93 11.44 -1.12
C ALA A 104 -15.77 10.91 0.31
N VAL A 105 -14.60 10.38 0.63
CA VAL A 105 -14.18 10.16 2.02
C VAL A 105 -13.62 11.47 2.56
N LYS A 106 -14.15 11.94 3.69
CA LYS A 106 -13.63 13.09 4.44
C LYS A 106 -12.67 12.61 5.53
N MET A 107 -11.49 13.22 5.57
CA MET A 107 -10.41 12.87 6.49
C MET A 107 -9.84 14.13 7.15
N ILE A 108 -9.28 14.01 8.36
CA ILE A 108 -8.44 15.05 8.95
C ILE A 108 -7.14 15.14 8.16
N LYS A 109 -6.70 16.37 7.83
CA LYS A 109 -5.39 16.59 7.23
C LYS A 109 -4.31 16.46 8.30
N LEU A 110 -3.43 15.47 8.12
CA LEU A 110 -2.24 15.30 8.92
C LEU A 110 -1.09 16.14 8.35
N ASP A 111 -0.13 16.48 9.22
CA ASP A 111 1.09 17.20 8.82
C ASP A 111 1.93 16.31 7.88
N GLY A 112 1.99 16.71 6.61
CA GLY A 112 2.76 16.01 5.57
C GLY A 112 4.24 15.83 5.93
N GLU A 113 4.82 16.73 6.72
CA GLU A 113 6.22 16.65 7.15
C GLU A 113 6.48 15.54 8.18
N LYS A 114 5.40 14.92 8.70
CA LYS A 114 5.46 13.76 9.59
C LYS A 114 5.29 12.42 8.87
N GLN A 115 5.09 12.43 7.55
CA GLN A 115 5.02 11.21 6.75
C GLN A 115 6.38 10.48 6.79
N MET A 116 6.36 9.17 7.05
CA MET A 116 7.56 8.41 7.36
C MET A 116 8.58 8.42 6.22
N ASP A 117 8.14 8.36 4.96
CA ASP A 117 9.02 8.43 3.79
C ASP A 117 9.79 9.76 3.72
N ARG A 118 9.14 10.89 4.03
CA ARG A 118 9.79 12.20 4.10
C ARG A 118 10.77 12.29 5.26
N LEU A 119 10.39 11.77 6.43
CA LEU A 119 11.26 11.74 7.60
C LEU A 119 12.47 10.84 7.39
N LEU A 120 12.32 9.72 6.68
CA LEU A 120 13.42 8.83 6.28
C LEU A 120 14.38 9.58 5.36
N ALA A 121 13.87 10.22 4.31
CA ALA A 121 14.69 11.01 3.38
C ALA A 121 15.42 12.17 4.08
N ALA A 122 14.82 12.74 5.13
CA ALA A 122 15.41 13.80 5.94
C ALA A 122 16.30 13.29 7.10
N ASN A 123 16.48 11.97 7.27
CA ASN A 123 17.17 11.35 8.41
C ASN A 123 16.64 11.81 9.79
N LYS A 124 15.32 11.97 9.90
CA LYS A 124 14.63 12.46 11.11
C LYS A 124 13.85 11.39 11.88
N VAL A 125 13.75 10.18 11.36
CA VAL A 125 13.15 9.04 12.08
C VAL A 125 14.07 8.60 13.21
N LYS A 126 13.50 8.35 14.38
CA LYS A 126 14.20 7.91 15.60
C LYS A 126 13.86 6.45 15.92
N PRO A 127 14.72 5.74 16.67
CA PRO A 127 14.42 4.38 17.15
C PRO A 127 13.06 4.25 17.84
N ALA A 128 12.71 5.19 18.72
CA ALA A 128 11.42 5.18 19.42
C ALA A 128 10.21 5.28 18.46
N ASP A 129 10.35 5.94 17.31
CA ASP A 129 9.27 6.00 16.31
C ASP A 129 9.01 4.61 15.70
N ILE A 130 10.08 3.83 15.49
CA ILE A 130 10.03 2.46 14.96
C ILE A 130 9.47 1.50 16.00
N GLU A 131 9.89 1.61 17.25
CA GLU A 131 9.39 0.79 18.37
C GLU A 131 7.89 1.01 18.57
N ASN A 132 7.43 2.27 18.67
CA ASN A 132 6.01 2.60 18.82
C ASN A 132 5.17 2.06 17.65
N LEU A 133 5.70 2.15 16.42
CA LEU A 133 5.03 1.60 15.24
C LEU A 133 4.94 0.07 15.31
N ALA A 134 6.03 -0.61 15.68
CA ALA A 134 6.05 -2.06 15.83
C ALA A 134 5.03 -2.54 16.87
N ASP A 135 4.95 -1.84 18.01
CA ASP A 135 4.02 -2.16 19.10
C ASP A 135 2.55 -2.00 18.64
N LYS A 136 2.24 -0.93 17.91
CA LYS A 136 0.91 -0.69 17.34
C LYS A 136 0.53 -1.77 16.32
N ILE A 137 1.43 -2.11 15.41
CA ILE A 137 1.17 -3.11 14.35
C ILE A 137 1.06 -4.52 14.96
N ALA A 138 1.91 -4.88 15.92
CA ALA A 138 1.82 -6.14 16.64
C ALA A 138 0.49 -6.27 17.40
N SER A 139 0.08 -5.21 18.10
CA SER A 139 -1.20 -5.16 18.82
C SER A 139 -2.38 -5.33 17.86
N PHE A 140 -2.37 -4.61 16.73
CA PHE A 140 -3.39 -4.73 15.70
C PHE A 140 -3.46 -6.15 15.10
N HIS A 141 -2.33 -6.74 14.70
CA HIS A 141 -2.29 -8.09 14.15
C HIS A 141 -2.76 -9.16 15.13
N LYS A 142 -2.48 -8.98 16.43
CA LYS A 142 -2.95 -9.88 17.49
C LYS A 142 -4.47 -9.84 17.64
N SER A 143 -5.09 -8.67 17.50
CA SER A 143 -6.53 -8.46 17.69
C SER A 143 -7.40 -8.61 16.44
N THR A 144 -6.82 -8.42 15.25
CA THR A 144 -7.59 -8.45 13.99
C THR A 144 -8.04 -9.87 13.62
N THR A 145 -9.03 -9.94 12.72
CA THR A 145 -9.69 -11.18 12.27
C THR A 145 -8.68 -12.21 11.78
N VAL A 146 -8.77 -13.44 12.28
CA VAL A 146 -8.02 -14.60 11.78
C VAL A 146 -8.69 -15.12 10.52
N ILE A 147 -7.90 -15.33 9.47
CA ILE A 147 -8.37 -15.94 8.23
C ILE A 147 -8.00 -17.42 8.24
N ARG A 148 -8.99 -18.29 8.02
CA ARG A 148 -8.83 -19.75 8.08
C ARG A 148 -9.00 -20.43 6.73
N GLU A 149 -9.75 -19.80 5.83
CA GLU A 149 -10.04 -20.29 4.50
C GLU A 149 -9.35 -19.38 3.49
N LYS A 150 -8.18 -19.80 3.01
CA LYS A 150 -7.43 -19.12 1.96
C LYS A 150 -6.54 -20.13 1.25
N ASP A 151 -6.32 -19.94 -0.04
CA ASP A 151 -5.21 -20.59 -0.72
C ASP A 151 -3.90 -19.90 -0.32
N ALA A 152 -3.20 -20.48 0.64
CA ALA A 152 -1.94 -19.93 1.14
C ALA A 152 -0.80 -20.03 0.10
N LEU A 153 -0.91 -20.97 -0.85
CA LEU A 153 0.10 -21.20 -1.89
C LEU A 153 -0.06 -20.28 -3.10
N ALA A 154 -1.20 -19.57 -3.21
CA ALA A 154 -1.45 -18.56 -4.24
C ALA A 154 -0.36 -17.46 -4.29
N ILE A 155 0.40 -17.26 -3.20
CA ILE A 155 1.54 -16.35 -3.17
C ILE A 155 2.59 -16.66 -4.27
N GLN A 156 2.72 -17.93 -4.69
CA GLN A 156 3.58 -18.30 -5.81
C GLN A 156 3.11 -17.64 -7.11
N ASP A 157 1.82 -17.76 -7.42
CA ASP A 157 1.22 -17.16 -8.62
C ASP A 157 1.26 -15.64 -8.55
N GLU A 158 1.00 -15.05 -7.37
CA GLU A 158 1.12 -13.61 -7.15
C GLU A 158 2.55 -13.11 -7.35
N PHE A 159 3.55 -13.85 -6.87
CA PHE A 159 4.96 -13.53 -7.14
C PHE A 159 5.24 -13.59 -8.65
N ASN A 160 4.75 -14.63 -9.31
CA ASN A 160 5.01 -14.90 -10.72
C ASN A 160 4.28 -13.94 -11.68
N ASP A 161 3.31 -13.18 -11.19
CA ASP A 161 2.65 -12.09 -11.93
C ASP A 161 3.65 -11.01 -12.40
N LEU A 162 4.88 -10.98 -11.85
CA LEU A 162 6.00 -10.18 -12.37
C LEU A 162 6.36 -10.52 -13.81
N LYS A 163 6.06 -11.73 -14.29
CA LYS A 163 6.27 -12.14 -15.68
C LYS A 163 5.63 -11.18 -16.69
N SER A 164 4.50 -10.56 -16.32
CA SER A 164 3.83 -9.56 -17.17
C SER A 164 4.67 -8.31 -17.44
N GLU A 165 5.70 -8.05 -16.63
CA GLU A 165 6.62 -6.92 -16.77
C GLU A 165 7.82 -7.23 -17.67
N ARG A 166 8.02 -8.50 -18.04
CA ARG A 166 9.20 -8.99 -18.76
C ARG A 166 9.44 -8.27 -20.08
N ASP A 167 8.41 -8.14 -20.91
CA ASP A 167 8.52 -7.52 -22.24
C ASP A 167 8.82 -6.03 -22.13
N TYR A 168 8.22 -5.35 -21.15
CA TYR A 168 8.48 -3.94 -20.90
C TYR A 168 9.90 -3.71 -20.38
N ALA A 169 10.37 -4.52 -19.44
CA ALA A 169 11.73 -4.49 -18.92
C ALA A 169 12.78 -4.72 -20.02
N SER A 170 12.52 -5.67 -20.93
CA SER A 170 13.39 -5.95 -22.09
C SER A 170 13.63 -4.71 -22.95
N VAL A 171 12.58 -3.90 -23.18
CA VAL A 171 12.67 -2.71 -24.02
C VAL A 171 13.25 -1.51 -23.28
N GLN A 172 12.93 -1.34 -21.99
CA GLN A 172 13.25 -0.11 -21.26
C GLN A 172 14.49 -0.18 -20.37
N SER A 173 14.79 -1.34 -19.78
CA SER A 173 15.83 -1.50 -18.75
C SER A 173 16.95 -2.45 -19.17
N GLY A 174 16.70 -3.32 -20.15
CA GLY A 174 17.72 -4.19 -20.75
C GLY A 174 17.66 -5.65 -20.29
N LYS A 175 18.54 -6.47 -20.88
CA LYS A 175 18.51 -7.93 -20.77
C LYS A 175 18.74 -8.44 -19.35
N GLU A 176 19.57 -7.74 -18.57
CA GLU A 176 19.88 -8.12 -17.18
C GLU A 176 18.63 -8.18 -16.29
N TYR A 177 17.70 -7.24 -16.45
CA TYR A 177 16.45 -7.22 -15.67
C TYR A 177 15.48 -8.32 -16.09
N VAL A 178 15.49 -8.69 -17.38
CA VAL A 178 14.74 -9.86 -17.86
C VAL A 178 15.28 -11.14 -17.21
N GLU A 179 16.60 -11.27 -17.12
CA GLU A 179 17.26 -12.41 -16.46
C GLU A 179 16.97 -12.42 -14.95
N MET A 180 16.93 -11.27 -14.28
CA MET A 180 16.51 -11.16 -12.88
C MET A 180 15.06 -11.62 -12.68
N ILE A 181 14.13 -11.21 -13.55
CA ILE A 181 12.71 -11.63 -13.49
C ILE A 181 12.60 -13.15 -13.69
N ASP A 182 13.24 -13.68 -14.72
CA ASP A 182 13.19 -15.12 -15.05
C ASP A 182 13.80 -15.97 -13.90
N ARG A 183 14.93 -15.52 -13.32
CA ARG A 183 15.54 -16.14 -12.12
C ARG A 183 14.59 -16.10 -10.93
N ALA A 184 13.96 -14.96 -10.66
CA ALA A 184 13.11 -14.78 -9.50
C ALA A 184 11.85 -15.66 -9.55
N ILE A 185 11.24 -15.81 -10.73
CA ILE A 185 10.11 -16.72 -10.96
C ILE A 185 10.54 -18.17 -10.70
N ALA A 186 11.64 -18.60 -11.32
CA ALA A 186 12.14 -19.96 -11.14
C ALA A 186 12.55 -20.27 -9.68
N PHE A 187 13.06 -19.27 -8.96
CA PHE A 187 13.36 -19.37 -7.54
C PHE A 187 12.07 -19.49 -6.71
N SER A 188 11.09 -18.62 -6.94
CA SER A 188 9.79 -18.63 -6.25
C SER A 188 9.07 -19.97 -6.38
N ASP A 189 9.09 -20.55 -7.58
CA ASP A 189 8.51 -21.87 -7.86
C ASP A 189 9.11 -22.97 -6.98
N LYS A 190 10.44 -22.99 -6.86
CA LYS A 190 11.18 -23.95 -6.04
C LYS A 190 10.98 -23.69 -4.55
N PHE A 191 11.05 -22.43 -4.13
CA PHE A 191 10.99 -22.03 -2.73
C PHE A 191 9.64 -22.40 -2.11
N ILE A 192 8.52 -22.02 -2.76
CA ILE A 192 7.17 -22.35 -2.26
C ILE A 192 6.91 -23.85 -2.30
N LYS A 193 7.40 -24.56 -3.32
CA LYS A 193 7.28 -26.03 -3.35
C LYS A 193 7.97 -26.67 -2.14
N LEU A 194 9.19 -26.22 -1.81
CA LEU A 194 9.97 -26.73 -0.68
C LEU A 194 9.34 -26.36 0.68
N HIS A 195 8.80 -25.15 0.82
CA HIS A 195 8.26 -24.62 2.08
C HIS A 195 6.72 -24.65 2.17
N SER A 196 6.06 -25.47 1.34
CA SER A 196 4.61 -25.53 1.25
C SER A 196 3.95 -25.91 2.59
N ASP A 197 4.55 -26.86 3.32
CA ASP A 197 4.11 -27.27 4.66
C ASP A 197 4.22 -26.13 5.68
N LEU A 198 5.28 -25.31 5.61
CA LEU A 198 5.44 -24.15 6.48
C LEU A 198 4.34 -23.12 6.22
N VAL A 199 4.13 -22.76 4.94
CA VAL A 199 3.09 -21.79 4.54
C VAL A 199 1.70 -22.27 4.97
N ALA A 200 1.38 -23.55 4.76
CA ALA A 200 0.13 -24.16 5.21
C ALA A 200 0.01 -24.18 6.74
N ALA A 201 1.09 -24.48 7.46
CA ALA A 201 1.12 -24.47 8.92
C ALA A 201 0.85 -23.06 9.47
N ARG A 202 1.37 -22.02 8.81
CA ARG A 202 1.13 -20.63 9.22
C ARG A 202 -0.33 -20.22 9.11
N LEU A 203 -1.02 -20.59 8.02
CA LEU A 203 -2.47 -20.44 7.89
C LEU A 203 -3.22 -21.17 9.02
N LYS A 204 -2.88 -22.45 9.25
CA LYS A 204 -3.50 -23.26 10.31
C LYS A 204 -3.25 -22.69 11.71
N ASN A 205 -2.11 -22.09 11.96
CA ASN A 205 -1.74 -21.49 13.24
C ASN A 205 -2.31 -20.07 13.43
N GLY A 206 -3.01 -19.55 12.42
CA GLY A 206 -3.72 -18.27 12.52
C GLY A 206 -2.81 -17.06 12.33
N PHE A 207 -1.74 -17.20 11.54
CA PHE A 207 -0.90 -16.08 11.12
C PHE A 207 -1.45 -15.34 9.90
N TYR A 208 -2.41 -15.93 9.18
CA TYR A 208 -3.16 -15.20 8.17
C TYR A 208 -4.23 -14.35 8.84
N ARG A 209 -4.21 -13.05 8.58
CA ARG A 209 -4.96 -12.04 9.30
C ARG A 209 -5.52 -11.02 8.34
N ASP A 210 -6.59 -10.37 8.74
CA ASP A 210 -7.14 -9.22 8.02
C ASP A 210 -6.32 -7.96 8.32
N CYS A 211 -5.14 -7.85 7.69
CA CYS A 211 -4.09 -6.89 7.99
C CYS A 211 -4.36 -5.49 7.39
N HIS A 212 -3.31 -4.76 6.99
CA HIS A 212 -3.40 -3.46 6.33
C HIS A 212 -3.35 -3.61 4.79
N GLY A 213 -2.52 -4.52 4.28
CA GLY A 213 -2.38 -4.90 2.88
C GLY A 213 -1.33 -4.09 2.10
N ASP A 214 -1.11 -2.84 2.50
CA ASP A 214 -0.16 -1.90 1.87
C ASP A 214 0.71 -1.14 2.91
N LEU A 215 1.22 -1.83 3.94
CA LEU A 215 1.99 -1.21 5.02
C LEU A 215 3.43 -0.87 4.57
N HIS A 216 3.63 0.36 4.10
CA HIS A 216 4.95 0.90 3.74
C HIS A 216 5.09 2.37 4.20
N SER A 217 6.29 2.94 4.16
CA SER A 217 6.58 4.27 4.74
C SER A 217 5.71 5.41 4.22
N ARG A 218 5.27 5.40 2.96
CA ARG A 218 4.35 6.43 2.44
C ARG A 218 2.93 6.34 3.03
N ASN A 219 2.58 5.23 3.66
CA ASN A 219 1.27 4.97 4.25
C ASN A 219 1.33 5.07 5.78
N ILE A 220 2.35 5.76 6.32
CA ILE A 220 2.56 5.90 7.76
C ILE A 220 2.92 7.35 8.09
N PHE A 221 2.22 7.95 9.06
CA PHE A 221 2.68 9.16 9.74
C PHE A 221 3.30 8.81 11.09
N LEU A 222 4.51 9.32 11.35
CA LEU A 222 5.20 9.17 12.63
C LEU A 222 4.83 10.34 13.55
N LEU A 223 3.76 10.11 14.31
CA LEU A 223 3.30 10.95 15.41
C LEU A 223 3.57 10.20 16.73
N PRO A 224 3.41 10.82 17.91
CA PRO A 224 3.55 10.11 19.19
C PRO A 224 2.76 8.79 19.22
N GLU A 225 1.54 8.83 18.68
CA GLU A 225 0.78 7.63 18.29
C GLU A 225 0.87 7.47 16.76
N PRO A 226 1.62 6.48 16.22
CA PRO A 226 1.82 6.37 14.78
C PRO A 226 0.51 6.08 14.06
N VAL A 227 0.38 6.58 12.84
CA VAL A 227 -0.86 6.47 12.04
C VAL A 227 -0.57 5.77 10.72
N PRO A 228 -0.71 4.43 10.66
CA PRO A 228 -0.84 3.70 9.39
C PRO A 228 -2.19 4.01 8.75
N PHE A 229 -2.18 4.51 7.52
CA PHE A 229 -3.37 4.92 6.77
C PHE A 229 -3.37 4.35 5.36
N ASP A 230 -4.49 4.49 4.65
CA ASP A 230 -4.68 3.99 3.30
C ASP A 230 -4.67 2.45 3.18
N CYS A 231 -5.28 1.79 4.17
CA CYS A 231 -5.50 0.35 4.17
C CYS A 231 -6.33 -0.09 2.95
N ILE A 232 -5.93 -1.19 2.28
CA ILE A 232 -6.58 -1.69 1.06
C ILE A 232 -8.05 -2.05 1.34
N GLU A 233 -8.95 -1.28 0.75
CA GLU A 233 -10.40 -1.42 0.91
C GLU A 233 -11.08 -2.23 -0.18
N PHE A 234 -10.42 -2.38 -1.33
CA PHE A 234 -11.06 -2.84 -2.56
C PHE A 234 -10.92 -4.33 -2.86
N ASN A 235 -9.89 -4.98 -2.32
CA ASN A 235 -9.66 -6.41 -2.48
C ASN A 235 -9.24 -7.01 -1.15
N ASP A 236 -10.05 -7.93 -0.62
CA ASP A 236 -9.77 -8.59 0.64
C ASP A 236 -8.55 -9.50 0.55
N ASP A 237 -8.26 -10.11 -0.61
CA ASP A 237 -7.12 -11.01 -0.73
C ASP A 237 -5.77 -10.31 -0.55
N PHE A 238 -5.67 -9.04 -0.92
CA PHE A 238 -4.47 -8.22 -0.73
C PHE A 238 -4.22 -7.82 0.72
N ARG A 239 -5.26 -7.91 1.57
CA ARG A 239 -5.21 -7.53 2.99
C ARG A 239 -5.25 -8.75 3.91
N GLN A 240 -5.91 -9.81 3.48
CA GLN A 240 -6.05 -11.08 4.18
C GLN A 240 -4.83 -11.97 3.89
N ILE A 241 -3.72 -11.64 4.53
CA ILE A 241 -2.40 -12.21 4.23
C ILE A 241 -1.71 -12.70 5.51
N ASP A 242 -0.62 -13.44 5.34
CA ASP A 242 0.28 -13.76 6.45
C ASP A 242 0.85 -12.47 7.07
N VAL A 243 0.86 -12.39 8.40
CA VAL A 243 1.44 -11.23 9.11
C VAL A 243 2.92 -11.02 8.81
N LEU A 244 3.69 -12.07 8.48
CA LEU A 244 5.07 -11.93 8.00
C LEU A 244 5.12 -11.27 6.62
N ASN A 245 4.17 -11.56 5.75
CA ASN A 245 4.05 -10.89 4.46
C ASN A 245 3.67 -9.41 4.62
N GLU A 246 2.80 -9.08 5.58
CA GLU A 246 2.49 -7.68 5.90
C GLU A 246 3.74 -6.92 6.38
N ILE A 247 4.42 -7.42 7.43
CA ILE A 247 5.57 -6.68 7.99
C ILE A 247 6.80 -6.71 7.08
N ALA A 248 6.94 -7.72 6.22
CA ALA A 248 7.98 -7.75 5.19
C ALA A 248 7.86 -6.57 4.22
N PHE A 249 6.66 -6.02 4.02
CA PHE A 249 6.51 -4.87 3.15
C PHE A 249 7.18 -3.63 3.74
N LEU A 250 6.92 -3.33 5.01
CA LEU A 250 7.56 -2.21 5.70
C LEU A 250 9.07 -2.42 5.82
N CYS A 251 9.50 -3.62 6.19
CA CYS A 251 10.92 -3.94 6.34
C CYS A 251 11.65 -3.82 4.99
N MET A 252 11.09 -4.34 3.91
CA MET A 252 11.65 -4.15 2.56
C MET A 252 11.73 -2.67 2.16
N ASP A 253 10.72 -1.87 2.51
CA ASP A 253 10.70 -0.44 2.20
C ASP A 253 11.74 0.36 3.03
N LEU A 254 12.01 -0.07 4.26
CA LEU A 254 13.11 0.45 5.10
C LEU A 254 14.48 0.11 4.52
N ASP A 255 14.69 -1.13 4.08
CA ASP A 255 15.92 -1.55 3.40
C ASP A 255 16.12 -0.77 2.09
N ALA A 256 15.04 -0.56 1.32
CA ALA A 256 15.08 0.29 0.14
C ALA A 256 15.48 1.74 0.47
N ALA A 257 15.18 2.23 1.68
CA ALA A 257 15.63 3.53 2.18
C ALA A 257 17.06 3.51 2.76
N GLY A 258 17.75 2.36 2.73
CA GLY A 258 19.08 2.16 3.31
C GLY A 258 19.07 2.12 4.84
N ARG A 259 17.94 1.74 5.44
CA ARG A 259 17.71 1.72 6.90
C ARG A 259 17.45 0.31 7.42
N ASP A 260 18.34 -0.60 7.08
CA ASP A 260 18.34 -1.99 7.56
C ASP A 260 18.36 -2.05 9.10
N ASP A 261 19.00 -1.07 9.74
CA ASP A 261 19.01 -0.89 11.20
C ASP A 261 17.59 -0.69 11.78
N PHE A 262 16.73 0.02 11.08
CA PHE A 262 15.33 0.19 11.45
C PHE A 262 14.46 -1.01 11.07
N SER A 263 14.80 -1.71 9.98
CA SER A 263 14.17 -2.97 9.59
C SER A 263 14.31 -4.01 10.70
N GLU A 264 15.53 -4.19 11.21
CA GLU A 264 15.82 -5.12 12.31
C GLU A 264 15.20 -4.67 13.63
N LEU A 265 15.28 -3.38 13.97
CA LEU A 265 14.65 -2.84 15.19
C LEU A 265 13.12 -3.03 15.18
N PHE A 266 12.48 -2.81 14.03
CA PHE A 266 11.04 -3.05 13.86
C PHE A 266 10.72 -4.52 14.11
N LEU A 267 11.46 -5.43 13.46
CA LEU A 267 11.24 -6.87 13.55
C LEU A 267 11.45 -7.41 14.96
N GLU A 268 12.49 -6.94 15.67
CA GLU A 268 12.74 -7.27 17.07
C GLU A 268 11.57 -6.81 17.96
N SER A 269 11.19 -5.54 17.84
CA SER A 269 10.13 -4.94 18.67
C SER A 269 8.77 -5.58 18.41
N TYR A 270 8.47 -5.88 17.14
CA TYR A 270 7.26 -6.59 16.76
C TYR A 270 7.20 -7.99 17.38
N ASN A 271 8.28 -8.79 17.27
CA ASN A 271 8.30 -10.16 17.79
C ASN A 271 8.29 -10.24 19.33
N ARG A 272 8.75 -9.20 20.04
CA ARG A 272 8.58 -9.06 21.50
C ARG A 272 7.10 -9.00 21.90
N HIS A 273 6.26 -8.35 21.09
CA HIS A 273 4.83 -8.16 21.37
C HIS A 273 3.93 -9.24 20.77
N PHE A 274 4.26 -9.68 19.55
CA PHE A 274 3.57 -10.74 18.85
C PHE A 274 4.59 -11.58 18.08
N THR A 275 4.99 -12.70 18.68
CA THR A 275 5.99 -13.62 18.13
C THR A 275 5.46 -14.31 16.87
N ALA A 276 5.76 -13.74 15.71
CA ALA A 276 5.35 -14.27 14.40
C ALA A 276 6.46 -15.02 13.67
N MET A 277 7.71 -14.87 14.13
CA MET A 277 8.90 -15.53 13.60
C MET A 277 9.77 -16.02 14.77
N SER A 278 9.99 -17.33 14.84
CA SER A 278 10.77 -18.01 15.88
C SER A 278 11.78 -19.01 15.33
N THR A 279 11.65 -19.43 14.08
CA THR A 279 12.51 -20.46 13.48
C THR A 279 13.35 -19.92 12.31
N PRO A 280 14.47 -20.59 11.97
CA PRO A 280 15.21 -20.29 10.75
C PRO A 280 14.35 -20.35 9.48
N ASP A 281 13.46 -21.34 9.36
CA ASP A 281 12.59 -21.47 8.18
C ASP A 281 11.59 -20.30 8.07
N GLU A 282 11.06 -19.81 9.19
CA GLU A 282 10.21 -18.61 9.19
C GLU A 282 10.99 -17.34 8.82
N ARG A 283 12.28 -17.27 9.18
CA ARG A 283 13.17 -16.19 8.72
C ARG A 283 13.40 -16.26 7.22
N MET A 284 13.67 -17.45 6.66
CA MET A 284 13.77 -17.62 5.21
C MET A 284 12.47 -17.22 4.51
N LEU A 285 11.31 -17.62 5.05
CA LEU A 285 10.01 -17.21 4.50
C LEU A 285 9.80 -15.68 4.59
N PHE A 286 10.24 -15.04 5.66
CA PHE A 286 10.18 -13.58 5.79
C PHE A 286 11.03 -12.88 4.72
N VAL A 287 12.26 -13.34 4.48
CA VAL A 287 13.12 -12.79 3.40
C VAL A 287 12.51 -13.05 2.02
N TYR A 288 11.87 -14.22 1.80
CA TYR A 288 11.10 -14.48 0.59
C TYR A 288 9.94 -13.47 0.43
N TYR A 289 9.20 -13.15 1.50
CA TYR A 289 8.19 -12.11 1.44
C TYR A 289 8.77 -10.71 1.18
N LYS A 290 9.97 -10.38 1.66
CA LYS A 290 10.66 -9.13 1.27
C LYS A 290 10.96 -9.11 -0.23
N ALA A 291 11.42 -10.22 -0.80
CA ALA A 291 11.60 -10.35 -2.25
C ALA A 291 10.27 -10.16 -3.02
N TYR A 292 9.19 -10.80 -2.56
CA TYR A 292 7.85 -10.60 -3.12
C TYR A 292 7.42 -9.13 -3.07
N ARG A 293 7.60 -8.44 -1.95
CA ARG A 293 7.20 -7.03 -1.81
C ARG A 293 8.05 -6.10 -2.65
N ALA A 294 9.35 -6.37 -2.80
CA ALA A 294 10.21 -5.65 -3.74
C ALA A 294 9.71 -5.84 -5.19
N ASN A 295 9.37 -7.06 -5.59
CA ASN A 295 8.72 -7.36 -6.87
C ASN A 295 7.45 -6.51 -7.08
N ILE A 296 6.53 -6.47 -6.12
CA ILE A 296 5.31 -5.65 -6.22
C ILE A 296 5.64 -4.17 -6.46
N ARG A 297 6.65 -3.62 -5.77
CA ARG A 297 7.09 -2.24 -5.98
C ARG A 297 7.75 -2.00 -7.33
N ALA A 298 8.51 -2.97 -7.83
CA ALA A 298 9.06 -2.93 -9.17
C ALA A 298 7.93 -2.86 -10.21
N LYS A 299 6.93 -3.74 -10.09
CA LYS A 299 5.77 -3.79 -10.99
C LYS A 299 4.96 -2.49 -10.97
N VAL A 300 4.64 -1.95 -9.79
CA VAL A 300 3.91 -0.68 -9.67
C VAL A 300 4.70 0.47 -10.29
N SER A 301 6.02 0.50 -10.12
CA SER A 301 6.89 1.53 -10.70
C SER A 301 6.95 1.40 -12.22
N SER A 302 7.01 0.19 -12.75
CA SER A 302 6.93 -0.11 -14.19
C SER A 302 5.59 0.33 -14.81
N LEU A 303 4.46 0.06 -14.14
CA LEU A 303 3.14 0.55 -14.55
C LEU A 303 3.08 2.09 -14.59
N ARG A 304 3.67 2.76 -13.59
CA ARG A 304 3.78 4.23 -13.58
C ARG A 304 4.62 4.75 -14.73
N ALA A 305 5.72 4.09 -15.06
CA ALA A 305 6.56 4.46 -16.20
C ALA A 305 5.79 4.36 -17.54
N ARG A 306 4.90 3.37 -17.70
CA ARG A 306 4.03 3.22 -18.89
C ARG A 306 2.99 4.34 -19.02
N SER A 307 2.51 4.85 -17.89
CA SER A 307 1.47 5.89 -17.85
C SER A 307 2.02 7.30 -17.59
N ALA A 308 3.34 7.47 -17.61
CA ALA A 308 3.98 8.75 -17.37
C ALA A 308 3.63 9.77 -18.47
N ALA A 309 3.35 11.01 -18.06
CA ALA A 309 3.04 12.10 -18.99
C ALA A 309 4.30 12.75 -19.56
N THR A 310 5.43 12.62 -18.86
CA THR A 310 6.72 13.19 -19.27
C THR A 310 7.85 12.16 -19.24
N ASP A 311 8.90 12.39 -20.03
CA ASP A 311 10.09 11.54 -20.02
C ASP A 311 10.80 11.55 -18.66
N SER A 312 10.79 12.68 -17.94
CA SER A 312 11.38 12.78 -16.61
C SER A 312 10.63 11.91 -15.58
N GLU A 313 9.31 11.93 -15.59
CA GLU A 313 8.48 11.04 -14.77
C GLU A 313 8.73 9.57 -15.13
N LYS A 314 8.81 9.28 -16.43
CA LYS A 314 9.10 7.93 -16.94
C LYS A 314 10.45 7.42 -16.44
N LEU A 315 11.52 8.20 -16.59
CA LEU A 315 12.86 7.85 -16.13
C LEU A 315 12.92 7.64 -14.60
N THR A 316 12.25 8.50 -13.84
CA THR A 316 12.17 8.37 -12.37
C THR A 316 11.46 7.07 -11.97
N ALA A 317 10.37 6.74 -12.64
CA ALA A 317 9.61 5.53 -12.40
C ALA A 317 10.38 4.25 -12.83
N LEU A 318 11.12 4.30 -13.95
CA LEU A 318 12.00 3.21 -14.38
C LEU A 318 13.15 2.97 -13.39
N SER A 319 13.85 4.03 -12.98
CA SER A 319 14.91 3.91 -11.97
C SER A 319 14.39 3.33 -10.65
N SER A 320 13.16 3.68 -10.26
CA SER A 320 12.50 3.07 -9.11
C SER A 320 12.22 1.57 -9.34
N ALA A 321 11.74 1.19 -10.53
CA ALA A 321 11.49 -0.21 -10.86
C ALA A 321 12.78 -1.05 -10.79
N GLU A 322 13.85 -0.55 -11.40
CA GLU A 322 15.18 -1.15 -11.42
C GLU A 322 15.75 -1.34 -10.01
N LYS A 323 15.66 -0.30 -9.17
CA LYS A 323 16.06 -0.37 -7.75
C LYS A 323 15.39 -1.52 -7.02
N TYR A 324 14.08 -1.69 -7.18
CA TYR A 324 13.36 -2.76 -6.49
C TYR A 324 13.62 -4.15 -7.09
N LEU A 325 13.91 -4.26 -8.40
CA LEU A 325 14.37 -5.52 -8.99
C LEU A 325 15.74 -5.93 -8.44
N SER A 326 16.67 -4.98 -8.29
CA SER A 326 17.97 -5.25 -7.67
C SER A 326 17.82 -5.66 -6.20
N LEU A 327 16.94 -4.98 -5.44
CA LEU A 327 16.68 -5.32 -4.05
C LEU A 327 16.05 -6.73 -3.91
N MET A 328 15.08 -7.06 -4.76
CA MET A 328 14.51 -8.41 -4.84
C MET A 328 15.60 -9.46 -5.11
N ASN A 329 16.47 -9.21 -6.09
CA ASN A 329 17.55 -10.13 -6.44
C ASN A 329 18.55 -10.30 -5.27
N GLY A 330 18.82 -9.25 -4.49
CA GLY A 330 19.64 -9.34 -3.28
C GLY A 330 19.07 -10.28 -2.22
N TYR A 331 17.75 -10.22 -1.96
CA TYR A 331 17.11 -11.18 -1.04
C TYR A 331 17.13 -12.62 -1.57
N ILE A 332 16.98 -12.80 -2.89
CA ILE A 332 17.07 -14.13 -3.50
C ILE A 332 18.49 -14.70 -3.34
N GLU A 333 19.52 -13.87 -3.53
CA GLU A 333 20.92 -14.27 -3.32
C GLU A 333 21.19 -14.63 -1.85
N GLU A 334 20.64 -13.88 -0.90
CA GLU A 334 20.70 -14.21 0.52
C GLU A 334 20.08 -15.59 0.80
N LEU A 335 18.92 -15.89 0.21
CA LEU A 335 18.24 -17.17 0.39
C LEU A 335 18.93 -18.35 -0.30
N GLU A 336 19.71 -18.13 -1.35
CA GLU A 336 20.46 -19.19 -2.03
C GLU A 336 21.78 -19.53 -1.31
N MET A 337 22.26 -18.63 -0.45
CA MET A 337 23.47 -18.85 0.37
C MET A 337 23.20 -19.56 1.70
N ASN A 338 21.95 -19.55 2.17
CA ASN A 338 21.49 -20.21 3.39
C ASN A 338 20.78 -21.53 3.07
#